data_AF-A0A227JAC6-F1
#
_entry.id   AF-A0A227JAC6-F1
#
_cell.length_a   1.000
_cell.length_b   1.000
_cell.length_c   1.000
_cell.angle_alpha   90.00
_cell.angle_beta   90.00
_cell.angle_gamma   90.00
#
_symmetry.space_group_name_H-M   'P 1'
#
loop_
_entity.id
_entity.type
_entity.pdbx_description
1 polymer ?
#
loop_
_entity_poly.entity_id
_entity_poly.type
_entity_poly.pdbx_seq_one_letter_code
_entity_poly.pdbx_strand_id
1 'polypeptide(L)'
;QIITKVLLPEAMPTIVNSVTITLVTLVSYSAMAGTVGGGGLGDVAIRYGFHRYDITIMAVTVVMLIVLVQIIQSIGDAVVRRVDHR
;
A
#
# COMPACT_ATOMS: atom_id res chain seq x y z
N GLN A 1 12.74 20.99 -23.90
CA GLN A 1 13.93 21.31 -23.06
C GLN A 1 13.57 21.53 -21.59
N ILE A 2 12.50 22.27 -21.28
CA ILE A 2 12.09 22.60 -19.89
C ILE A 2 11.47 21.39 -19.15
N ILE A 3 10.61 20.62 -19.81
CA ILE A 3 9.87 19.51 -19.18
C ILE A 3 10.80 18.45 -18.59
N THR A 4 11.77 17.96 -19.36
CA THR A 4 12.64 16.85 -18.91
C THR A 4 13.82 17.30 -18.05
N LYS A 5 14.26 18.57 -18.16
CA LYS A 5 15.43 19.07 -17.43
C LYS A 5 15.09 19.87 -16.17
N VAL A 6 13.87 20.37 -16.04
CA VAL A 6 13.46 21.22 -14.92
C VAL A 6 12.25 20.62 -14.21
N LEU A 7 11.13 20.48 -14.93
CA LEU A 7 9.87 20.02 -14.31
C LEU A 7 9.93 18.57 -13.82
N LEU A 8 10.55 17.66 -14.58
CA LEU A 8 10.67 16.25 -14.20
C LEU A 8 11.50 16.07 -12.92
N PRO A 9 12.77 16.54 -12.85
CA PRO A 9 13.57 16.43 -11.64
C PRO A 9 12.93 17.08 -10.42
N GLU A 10 12.27 18.23 -10.60
CA GLU A 10 11.60 18.97 -9.53
C GLU A 10 10.33 18.25 -9.03
N ALA A 11 9.62 17.53 -9.91
CA ALA A 11 8.43 16.75 -9.56
C ALA A 11 8.75 15.31 -9.10
N MET A 12 9.98 14.83 -9.27
CA MET A 12 10.35 13.43 -8.95
C MET A 12 9.97 12.99 -7.53
N PRO A 13 10.22 13.76 -6.45
CA PRO A 13 9.80 13.38 -5.10
C PRO A 13 8.28 13.18 -4.99
N THR A 14 7.51 14.08 -5.62
CA THR A 14 6.04 14.01 -5.66
C THR A 14 5.54 12.81 -6.45
N ILE A 15 6.17 12.48 -7.58
CA ILE A 15 5.82 11.32 -8.40
C ILE A 15 6.03 10.02 -7.59
N VAL A 16 7.18 9.88 -6.93
CA VAL A 16 7.48 8.69 -6.11
C VAL A 16 6.47 8.54 -4.96
N ASN A 17 6.13 9.64 -4.29
CA ASN A 17 5.11 9.61 -3.24
C ASN A 17 3.74 9.17 -3.80
N SER A 18 3.33 9.75 -4.94
CA SER A 18 2.08 9.39 -5.62
C SER A 18 2.02 7.91 -6.03
N VAL A 19 3.14 7.34 -6.49
CA VAL A 19 3.27 5.92 -6.79
C VAL A 19 3.14 5.08 -5.52
N THR A 20 3.78 5.50 -4.43
CA THR A 20 3.69 4.82 -3.12
C THR A 20 2.24 4.77 -2.63
N ILE A 21 1.53 5.90 -2.70
CA ILE A 21 0.11 5.97 -2.34
C ILE A 21 -0.72 5.04 -3.26
N THR A 22 -0.45 5.03 -4.56
CA THR A 22 -1.13 4.14 -5.51
C THR A 22 -0.90 2.66 -5.17
N LEU A 23 0.30 2.28 -4.75
CA LEU A 23 0.58 0.92 -4.31
C LEU A 23 -0.21 0.56 -3.05
N VAL A 24 -0.30 1.48 -2.08
CA VAL A 24 -1.11 1.29 -0.87
C VAL A 24 -2.59 1.16 -1.21
N THR A 25 -3.12 1.97 -2.13
CA THR A 25 -4.54 1.85 -2.54
C THR A 25 -4.81 0.55 -3.28
N LEU A 26 -3.87 0.02 -4.07
CA LEU A 26 -3.99 -1.30 -4.68
C LEU A 26 -4.04 -2.43 -3.63
N VAL A 27 -3.30 -2.32 -2.53
CA VAL A 27 -3.40 -3.27 -1.41
C VAL A 27 -4.80 -3.22 -0.80
N SER A 28 -5.34 -2.03 -0.56
CA SER A 28 -6.71 -1.85 -0.04
C SER A 28 -7.75 -2.45 -1.00
N TYR A 29 -7.58 -2.24 -2.32
CA TYR A 29 -8.45 -2.85 -3.32
C TYR A 29 -8.31 -4.37 -3.37
N SER A 30 -7.11 -4.92 -3.19
CA SER A 30 -6.91 -6.37 -3.10
C SER A 30 -7.58 -6.96 -1.85
N ALA A 31 -7.51 -6.28 -0.71
CA ALA A 31 -8.22 -6.70 0.49
C ALA A 31 -9.75 -6.69 0.27
N MET A 32 -10.29 -5.63 -0.37
CA MET A 32 -11.70 -5.57 -0.76
C MET A 32 -12.06 -6.64 -1.80
N ALA A 33 -11.17 -6.97 -2.73
CA ALA A 33 -11.38 -8.02 -3.72
C ALA A 33 -11.60 -9.40 -3.07
N GLY A 34 -11.11 -9.62 -1.85
CA GLY A 34 -11.44 -10.80 -1.05
C GLY A 34 -12.96 -11.00 -0.83
N THR A 35 -13.73 -9.92 -0.72
CA THR A 35 -15.20 -9.96 -0.56
C THR A 35 -15.92 -10.57 -1.76
N VAL A 36 -15.37 -10.39 -2.96
CA VAL A 36 -15.94 -10.86 -4.24
C VAL A 36 -15.29 -12.14 -4.75
N GLY A 37 -14.49 -12.81 -3.90
CA GLY A 37 -13.84 -14.09 -4.24
C GLY A 37 -12.48 -13.95 -4.93
N GLY A 38 -11.87 -12.77 -4.94
CA GLY A 38 -10.52 -12.51 -5.50
C GLY A 38 -9.36 -13.10 -4.69
N GLY A 39 -9.63 -13.71 -3.54
CA GLY A 39 -8.63 -14.34 -2.67
C GLY A 39 -7.76 -13.34 -1.89
N GLY A 40 -6.62 -13.80 -1.35
CA GLY A 40 -5.65 -12.98 -0.63
C GLY A 40 -5.96 -12.76 0.86
N LEU A 41 -5.29 -11.79 1.49
CA LEU A 41 -5.37 -11.56 2.93
C LEU A 41 -6.74 -11.05 3.39
N GLY A 42 -7.42 -10.25 2.57
CA GLY A 42 -8.79 -9.80 2.85
C GLY A 42 -9.79 -10.95 2.85
N ASP A 43 -9.57 -11.95 1.99
CA ASP A 43 -10.38 -13.16 1.94
C ASP A 43 -10.25 -14.00 3.23
N VAL A 44 -9.02 -14.12 3.74
CA VAL A 44 -8.76 -14.80 5.02
C VAL A 44 -9.46 -14.08 6.17
N ALA A 45 -9.34 -12.74 6.21
CA ALA A 45 -9.98 -11.92 7.22
C ALA A 45 -11.51 -12.08 7.23
N ILE A 46 -12.13 -12.12 6.04
CA ILE A 46 -13.59 -12.25 5.91
C ILE A 46 -14.05 -13.68 6.23
N ARG A 47 -13.48 -14.69 5.58
CA ARG A 47 -13.98 -16.07 5.72
C ARG A 47 -13.65 -16.68 7.07
N TYR A 48 -12.44 -16.47 7.57
CA TYR A 48 -11.97 -17.11 8.79
C TYR A 48 -12.08 -16.20 10.02
N GLY A 49 -11.95 -14.89 9.87
CA GLY A 49 -12.17 -13.95 10.96
C GLY A 49 -13.63 -13.57 11.11
N PHE A 50 -14.17 -12.81 10.15
CA PHE A 50 -15.50 -12.21 10.25
C PHE A 50 -16.64 -13.23 10.27
N HIS A 51 -16.73 -14.12 9.26
CA HIS A 51 -17.84 -15.08 9.17
C HIS A 51 -17.86 -16.12 10.29
N ARG A 52 -16.69 -16.46 10.86
CA ARG A 52 -16.58 -17.39 11.98
C ARG A 52 -16.57 -16.69 13.34
N TYR A 53 -16.66 -15.36 13.37
CA TYR A 53 -16.48 -14.54 14.57
C TYR A 53 -15.17 -14.84 15.33
N ASP A 54 -14.12 -15.27 14.62
CA ASP A 54 -12.80 -15.48 15.20
C ASP A 54 -12.03 -14.15 15.21
N ILE A 55 -12.14 -13.45 16.34
CA ILE A 55 -11.50 -12.16 16.56
C ILE A 55 -9.97 -12.28 16.48
N THR A 56 -9.41 -13.43 16.82
CA THR A 56 -7.95 -13.67 16.78
C THR A 56 -7.47 -13.63 15.34
N ILE A 57 -8.13 -14.37 14.45
CA ILE A 57 -7.77 -14.39 13.01
C ILE A 57 -8.02 -13.03 12.37
N MET A 58 -9.13 -12.38 12.72
CA MET A 58 -9.44 -11.03 12.25
C MET A 58 -8.35 -10.03 12.67
N ALA A 59 -7.90 -10.06 13.92
CA ALA A 59 -6.85 -9.17 14.42
C ALA A 59 -5.49 -9.45 13.74
N VAL A 60 -5.10 -10.71 13.61
CA VAL A 60 -3.83 -11.10 12.96
C VAL A 60 -3.80 -10.64 11.50
N THR A 61 -4.88 -10.82 10.76
CA THR A 61 -4.96 -10.40 9.35
C THR A 61 -4.94 -8.87 9.20
N VAL A 62 -5.62 -8.13 10.07
CA VAL A 62 -5.57 -6.65 10.10
C VAL A 62 -4.15 -6.16 10.42
N VAL A 63 -3.50 -6.73 11.44
CA VAL A 63 -2.12 -6.37 11.80
C VAL A 63 -1.17 -6.68 10.64
N MET A 64 -1.34 -7.81 9.97
CA MET A 64 -0.54 -8.18 8.80
C MET A 64 -0.69 -7.16 7.65
N LEU A 65 -1.91 -6.70 7.37
CA LEU A 65 -2.17 -5.66 6.37
C LEU A 65 -1.52 -4.33 6.77
N ILE A 66 -1.60 -3.93 8.04
CA ILE A 66 -0.95 -2.72 8.55
C ILE A 66 0.57 -2.79 8.36
N VAL A 67 1.18 -3.92 8.72
CA VAL A 67 2.63 -4.13 8.55
C VAL A 67 3.02 -4.06 7.08
N LEU A 68 2.24 -4.67 6.18
CA LEU A 68 2.49 -4.63 4.75
C LEU A 68 2.41 -3.19 4.19
N VAL A 69 1.40 -2.44 4.59
CA VAL A 69 1.25 -1.02 4.20
C VAL A 69 2.42 -0.19 4.73
N GLN A 70 2.83 -0.40 5.99
CA GLN A 70 4.00 0.29 6.56
C GLN A 70 5.30 -0.03 5.81
N ILE A 71 5.50 -1.28 5.38
CA ILE A 71 6.67 -1.65 4.58
C ILE A 71 6.67 -0.87 3.26
N ILE A 72 5.53 -0.82 2.56
CA ILE A 72 5.41 -0.07 1.29
C ILE A 72 5.68 1.42 1.52
N GLN A 73 5.08 2.02 2.55
CA GLN A 73 5.28 3.43 2.89
C GLN A 73 6.74 3.71 3.25
N SER A 74 7.35 2.90 4.12
CA SER A 74 8.74 3.08 4.52
C SER A 74 9.71 2.96 3.34
N ILE A 75 9.45 2.07 2.38
CA ILE A 75 10.23 1.98 1.15
C ILE A 75 10.02 3.23 0.30
N GLY A 76 8.76 3.65 0.11
CA GLY A 76 8.42 4.87 -0.62
C GLY A 76 9.12 6.10 -0.06
N ASP A 77 9.05 6.31 1.25
CA ASP A 77 9.71 7.42 1.95
C ASP A 77 11.24 7.36 1.81
N ALA A 78 11.83 6.16 1.89
CA ALA A 78 13.26 5.97 1.67
C ALA A 78 13.69 6.33 0.23
N VAL A 79 12.85 6.01 -0.77
CA VAL A 79 13.10 6.38 -2.16
C VAL A 79 12.92 7.89 -2.36
N VAL A 80 11.86 8.49 -1.79
CA VAL A 80 11.64 9.95 -1.83
C VAL A 80 12.85 10.69 -1.27
N ARG A 81 13.34 10.29 -0.09
CA ARG A 81 14.54 10.88 0.55
C ARG A 81 15.82 10.77 -0.28
N ARG A 82 15.93 9.76 -1.16
CA ARG A 82 17.09 9.61 -2.05
C ARG A 82 16.99 10.47 -3.30
N VAL A 83 15.78 10.81 -3.71
CA VAL A 83 15.51 11.54 -4.95
C VAL A 83 15.35 13.04 -4.70
N ASP A 84 14.94 13.40 -3.48
CA ASP A 84 14.90 14.78 -3.00
C ASP A 84 16.34 15.29 -2.76
N HIS A 85 16.92 15.94 -3.77
CA HIS A 85 18.26 16.54 -3.72
C HIS A 85 18.23 17.95 -3.11
N ARG A 86 17.49 18.13 -2.01
CA ARG A 86 17.55 19.35 -1.20
C ARG A 86 18.74 19.31 -0.24
#